data_AF-A0A166NC43-F1
#
_entry.id   AF-A0A166NC43-F1
#
_cell.length_a   1.000
_cell.length_b   1.000
_cell.length_c   1.000
_cell.angle_alpha   90.00
_cell.angle_beta   90.00
_cell.angle_gamma   90.00
#
_symmetry.space_group_name_H-M   'P 1'
#
loop_
_entity.id
_entity.type
_entity.pdbx_description
1 polymer ?
#
loop_
_entity_poly.entity_id
_entity_poly.type
_entity_poly.pdbx_seq_one_letter_code
_entity_poly.pdbx_strand_id
1 'polypeptide(L)'
;IGCIFSDHEPVTIINYCTCLALYRTDSVLVSAHASAAWITVWDNHEVANNGWKAGTNRKNTAVRTYHRWMPIHQVAADDKLRIGHNFRIRKLL
;
A
#
# COMPACT_ATOMS: atom_id res chain seq x y z
N ILE A 1 5.11 4.87 0.37
CA ILE A 1 5.97 4.65 -0.84
C ILE A 1 6.82 5.90 -1.10
N GLY A 2 7.93 6.03 -0.37
CA GLY A 2 8.88 7.14 -0.52
C GLY A 2 10.01 6.87 -1.51
N CYS A 3 9.86 5.87 -2.39
CA CYS A 3 10.88 5.54 -3.38
C CYS A 3 10.80 6.57 -4.52
N ILE A 4 11.70 7.54 -4.44
CA ILE A 4 11.95 8.53 -5.48
C ILE A 4 12.78 7.83 -6.55
N PHE A 5 12.23 7.68 -7.75
CA PHE A 5 13.06 7.39 -8.92
C PHE A 5 13.90 8.64 -9.17
N SER A 6 15.14 8.47 -9.65
CA SER A 6 16.26 9.42 -9.69
C SER A 6 15.97 10.93 -9.91
N ASP A 7 14.78 11.30 -10.40
CA ASP A 7 14.29 12.66 -10.66
C ASP A 7 12.77 12.88 -10.46
N HIS A 8 11.95 11.85 -10.15
CA HIS A 8 10.50 12.01 -10.03
C HIS A 8 9.81 10.98 -9.10
N GLU A 9 8.64 11.35 -8.61
CA GLU A 9 7.79 10.45 -7.83
C GLU A 9 7.09 9.39 -8.72
N PRO A 10 6.72 8.22 -8.18
CA PRO A 10 6.02 7.18 -8.95
C PRO A 10 4.68 7.68 -9.50
N VAL A 11 4.45 7.47 -10.79
CA VAL A 11 3.18 7.82 -11.48
C VAL A 11 2.53 6.64 -12.20
N THR A 12 3.29 5.60 -12.57
CA THR A 12 2.78 4.41 -13.27
C THR A 12 2.68 3.20 -12.33
N ILE A 13 1.89 2.20 -12.72
CA ILE A 13 1.80 0.92 -11.98
C ILE A 13 3.17 0.22 -11.84
N ILE A 14 4.01 0.30 -12.88
CA ILE A 14 5.35 -0.30 -12.87
C ILE A 14 6.21 0.42 -11.83
N ASN A 15 6.16 1.76 -11.79
CA ASN A 15 6.90 2.54 -10.80
C ASN A 15 6.50 2.09 -9.38
N TYR A 16 5.20 2.04 -9.07
CA TYR A 16 4.73 1.59 -7.75
C TYR A 16 5.12 0.15 -7.42
N CYS A 17 5.04 -0.78 -8.38
CA CYS A 17 5.48 -2.17 -8.20
C CYS A 17 6.98 -2.26 -7.90
N THR A 18 7.80 -1.53 -8.65
CA THR A 18 9.26 -1.50 -8.44
C THR A 18 9.60 -0.96 -7.06
N CYS A 19 8.91 0.09 -6.59
CA CYS A 19 9.11 0.60 -5.24
C CYS A 19 8.78 -0.47 -4.17
N LEU A 20 7.65 -1.16 -4.30
CA LEU A 20 7.25 -2.21 -3.35
C LEU A 20 8.17 -3.44 -3.40
N ALA A 21 8.69 -3.77 -4.58
CA ALA A 21 9.69 -4.81 -4.75
C ALA A 21 11.00 -4.45 -4.05
N LEU A 22 11.44 -3.19 -4.15
CA LEU A 22 12.64 -2.68 -3.47
C LEU A 22 12.52 -2.83 -1.94
N TYR A 23 11.38 -2.47 -1.34
CA TYR A 23 11.22 -2.65 0.11
C TYR A 23 11.31 -4.13 0.53
N ARG A 24 10.83 -5.05 -0.32
CA ARG A 24 10.87 -6.49 -0.07
C ARG A 24 12.26 -7.13 -0.24
N THR A 25 13.30 -6.36 -0.58
CA THR A 25 14.68 -6.86 -0.51
C THR A 25 15.25 -6.79 0.91
N ASP A 26 14.62 -6.04 1.81
CA ASP A 26 15.00 -6.01 3.23
C ASP A 26 14.63 -7.34 3.91
N SER A 27 15.65 -8.07 4.36
CA SER A 27 15.48 -9.38 4.99
C SER A 27 14.71 -9.31 6.31
N VAL A 28 14.86 -8.24 7.08
CA VAL A 28 14.14 -8.05 8.35
C VAL A 28 12.66 -7.81 8.08
N LEU A 29 12.34 -7.03 7.05
CA LEU A 29 10.95 -6.82 6.63
C LEU A 29 10.30 -8.13 6.18
N VAL A 30 11.01 -8.93 5.39
CA VAL A 30 10.52 -10.24 4.94
C VAL A 30 10.27 -11.18 6.12
N SER A 31 11.22 -11.28 7.06
CA SER A 31 11.05 -12.10 8.27
C SER A 31 9.89 -11.64 9.13
N ALA A 32 9.67 -10.33 9.28
CA ALA A 32 8.55 -9.79 10.05
C ALA A 32 7.19 -10.07 9.36
N HIS A 33 7.13 -9.99 8.02
CA HIS A 33 5.94 -10.37 7.26
C HIS A 33 5.62 -11.87 7.35
N ALA A 34 6.63 -12.71 7.57
CA ALA A 34 6.46 -14.16 7.72
C ALA A 34 6.06 -14.59 9.15
N SER A 35 6.35 -13.78 10.18
CA SER A 35 6.18 -14.18 11.58
C SER A 35 4.76 -14.04 12.13
N ALA A 36 3.92 -13.22 11.51
CA ALA A 36 2.55 -12.97 11.96
C ALA A 36 1.65 -12.50 10.82
N ALA A 37 0.34 -12.46 11.05
CA ALA A 37 -0.61 -11.80 10.17
C ALA A 37 -0.56 -10.27 10.37
N TRP A 38 -0.68 -9.52 9.27
CA TRP A 38 -0.58 -8.06 9.28
C TRP A 38 -1.92 -7.42 8.91
N ILE A 39 -2.33 -6.40 9.67
CA ILE A 39 -3.44 -5.52 9.32
C ILE A 39 -2.84 -4.23 8.77
N THR A 40 -2.78 -4.12 7.43
CA THR A 40 -2.09 -3.03 6.74
C THR A 40 -3.08 -1.98 6.24
N VAL A 41 -2.70 -0.71 6.36
CA VAL A 41 -3.45 0.46 5.89
C VAL A 41 -2.48 1.38 5.15
N TRP A 42 -2.89 1.93 4.00
CA TRP A 42 -2.09 2.89 3.24
C TRP A 42 -2.32 4.33 3.73
N ASP A 43 -1.32 5.19 3.55
CA ASP A 43 -1.41 6.64 3.77
C ASP A 43 -1.03 7.40 2.47
N ASN A 44 -1.00 8.73 2.52
CA ASN A 44 -0.69 9.61 1.40
C ASN A 44 0.65 9.26 0.71
N HIS A 45 1.67 8.88 1.48
CA HIS A 45 2.99 8.55 0.96
C HIS A 45 2.99 7.28 0.12
N GLU A 46 1.98 6.43 0.18
CA GLU A 46 1.79 5.30 -0.76
C GLU A 46 1.36 5.78 -2.15
N VAL A 47 0.86 7.00 -2.27
CA VAL A 47 0.40 7.63 -3.52
C VAL A 47 1.42 8.63 -4.03
N ALA A 48 1.76 9.63 -3.22
CA ALA A 48 2.64 10.76 -3.52
C ALA A 48 2.90 11.56 -2.25
N ASN A 49 4.01 12.30 -2.18
CA ASN A 49 4.13 13.32 -1.14
C ASN A 49 2.97 14.32 -1.27
N ASN A 50 2.34 14.68 -0.15
CA ASN A 50 1.11 15.47 -0.16
C ASN A 50 0.03 14.91 -1.11
N GLY A 51 -0.24 13.60 -1.03
CA GLY A 51 -1.11 12.86 -1.94
C GLY A 51 -2.52 13.43 -2.19
N TRP A 52 -3.00 14.37 -1.37
CA TRP A 52 -4.21 15.15 -1.65
C TRP A 52 -4.10 15.99 -2.95
N LYS A 53 -2.88 16.33 -3.38
CA LYS A 53 -2.58 17.05 -4.64
C LYS A 53 -2.42 16.15 -5.86
N ALA A 54 -2.28 14.84 -5.67
CA ALA A 54 -1.79 13.91 -6.71
C ALA A 54 -2.78 13.61 -7.85
N GLY A 55 -4.02 14.12 -7.76
CA GLY A 55 -5.09 13.82 -8.71
C GLY A 55 -5.66 12.40 -8.54
N THR A 56 -6.88 12.18 -9.03
CA THR A 56 -7.63 10.93 -8.83
C THR A 56 -7.01 9.73 -9.56
N ASN A 57 -6.48 9.94 -10.76
CA ASN A 57 -5.94 8.85 -11.58
C ASN A 57 -4.67 8.21 -10.97
N ARG A 58 -3.78 9.05 -10.44
CA ARG A 58 -2.55 8.61 -9.76
C ARG A 58 -2.89 7.88 -8.46
N LYS A 59 -3.83 8.43 -7.67
CA LYS A 59 -4.36 7.77 -6.47
C LYS A 59 -4.92 6.39 -6.76
N ASN A 60 -5.75 6.24 -7.79
CA ASN A 60 -6.32 4.94 -8.18
C ASN A 60 -5.24 3.93 -8.60
N THR A 61 -4.20 4.39 -9.29
CA THR A 61 -3.09 3.52 -9.73
C THR A 61 -2.27 3.04 -8.53
N ALA A 62 -1.92 3.94 -7.62
CA ALA A 62 -1.21 3.63 -6.38
C ALA A 62 -1.98 2.62 -5.52
N VAL A 63 -3.25 2.90 -5.25
CA VAL A 63 -4.11 2.06 -4.39
C VAL A 63 -4.35 0.70 -5.03
N ARG A 64 -4.56 0.63 -6.36
CA ARG A 64 -4.64 -0.65 -7.08
C ARG A 64 -3.38 -1.49 -6.89
N THR A 65 -2.20 -0.87 -7.01
CA THR A 65 -0.93 -1.57 -6.79
C THR A 65 -0.81 -2.03 -5.35
N TYR A 66 -1.17 -1.18 -4.39
CA TYR A 66 -1.14 -1.52 -2.96
C TYR A 66 -2.01 -2.75 -2.65
N HIS A 67 -3.26 -2.80 -3.13
CA HIS A 67 -4.12 -3.97 -2.96
C HIS A 67 -3.58 -5.25 -3.60
N ARG A 68 -2.76 -5.14 -4.65
CA ARG A 68 -2.15 -6.31 -5.29
C ARG A 68 -0.99 -6.89 -4.47
N TRP A 69 -0.30 -6.05 -3.70
CA TRP A 69 0.92 -6.43 -3.00
C TRP A 69 0.72 -6.62 -1.49
N MET A 70 -0.33 -6.08 -0.89
CA MET A 70 -0.62 -6.23 0.54
C MET A 70 -1.67 -7.31 0.79
N PRO A 71 -1.64 -7.99 1.95
CA PRO A 71 -2.59 -9.05 2.29
C PRO A 71 -3.96 -8.46 2.68
N ILE A 72 -4.67 -7.85 1.71
CA ILE A 72 -5.91 -7.12 1.92
C ILE A 72 -6.95 -7.56 0.90
N HIS A 73 -8.14 -7.93 1.38
CA HIS A 73 -9.28 -8.23 0.51
C HIS A 73 -10.06 -6.94 0.21
N GLN A 74 -10.41 -6.73 -1.07
CA GLN A 74 -11.34 -5.68 -1.44
C GLN A 74 -12.75 -6.05 -0.98
N VAL A 75 -13.41 -5.14 -0.28
CA VAL A 75 -14.76 -5.36 0.28
C VAL A 75 -15.83 -5.37 -0.82
N ALA A 76 -15.65 -4.54 -1.85
CA ALA A 76 -16.52 -4.45 -3.01
C ALA A 76 -15.69 -4.07 -4.25
N ALA A 77 -16.09 -4.55 -5.43
CA ALA A 77 -15.33 -4.36 -6.67
C ALA A 77 -15.37 -2.90 -7.20
N ASP A 78 -16.40 -2.16 -6.80
CA ASP A 78 -16.64 -0.75 -7.12
C ASP A 78 -15.95 0.20 -6.11
N ASP A 79 -15.86 -0.19 -4.84
CA ASP A 79 -15.21 0.58 -3.78
C ASP A 79 -13.69 0.31 -3.70
N LYS A 80 -12.98 0.79 -4.70
CA LYS A 80 -11.52 0.57 -4.89
C LYS A 80 -10.63 1.36 -3.93
N LEU A 81 -11.19 2.32 -3.18
CA LEU A 81 -10.43 3.20 -2.29
C LEU A 81 -10.64 2.86 -0.81
N ARG A 82 -11.63 2.03 -0.48
CA ARG A 82 -11.87 1.64 0.91
C ARG A 82 -10.78 0.71 1.43
N ILE A 83 -10.18 1.16 2.53
CA ILE A 83 -9.17 0.43 3.30
C ILE A 83 -9.54 0.27 4.77
N GLY A 84 -10.52 1.05 5.25
CA GLY A 84 -10.99 0.96 6.62
C GLY A 84 -11.79 -0.31 6.86
N HIS A 85 -11.39 -1.08 7.88
CA HIS A 85 -12.07 -2.29 8.32
C HIS A 85 -12.30 -2.26 9.83
N ASN A 86 -13.47 -2.73 10.25
CA ASN A 86 -13.78 -2.97 11.66
C ASN A 86 -13.59 -4.47 11.93
N PHE A 87 -12.86 -4.80 13.00
CA PHE A 87 -12.70 -6.16 13.47
C PHE A 87 -12.85 -6.21 14.99
N ARG A 88 -13.29 -7.35 15.50
CA ARG A 88 -13.35 -7.62 16.94
C ARG A 88 -12.29 -8.64 17.27
N ILE A 89 -11.31 -8.24 18.08
CA ILE A 89 -10.48 -9.21 18.79
C ILE A 89 -11.27 -9.60 20.04
N ARG A 90 -11.25 -10.89 20.40
CA ARG A 90 -11.90 -11.40 21.62
C ARG A 90 -11.42 -10.63 22.85
N LYS A 91 -12.13 -10.80 23.96
CA LYS A 91 -11.83 -10.14 25.23
C LYS A 91 -10.34 -10.35 25.57
N LEU A 92 -9.59 -9.25 25.61
CA LEU A 92 -8.23 -9.23 26.15
C LEU A 92 -8.33 -9.63 27.64
N LEU A 93 -7.50 -10.59 28.05
CA LEU A 93 -7.48 -11.15 29.40
C LEU A 93 -7.15 -10.08 30.45
#